data_AF-A0A5C4XQZ4-F1
#
_entry.id   AF-A0A5C4XQZ4-F1
#
_cell.length_a   1.000
_cell.length_b   1.000
_cell.length_c   1.000
_cell.angle_alpha   90.00
_cell.angle_beta   90.00
_cell.angle_gamma   90.00
#
_symmetry.space_group_name_H-M   'P 1'
#
loop_
_entity.id
_entity.type
_entity.pdbx_description
1 polymer ?
#
loop_
_entity_poly.entity_id
_entity_poly.type
_entity_poly.pdbx_seq_one_letter_code
_entity_poly.pdbx_strand_id
1 'polypeptide(L)'
;MHGRLRLAQKSDDHGHSGRDFPGFDASLFEAYAIKDPQSLMMNAARAMENLGRAASEWLGPRERGETSDDLFAGPISDFVKTMSALTEYWMSDQKRMLEAQTLLLSTYFDIWMRSVQQAGGPEEKSSEAEMAANKDRRFADEDWFRNPFFSFLRQVYQASASWADRLVAEAEGLDEMTKYKARFYVKQFTAAFSPSNFAMTNPEVYRETIESHGMNLVAGMRMLTEDVMAGGGHLRLRQTDAAQFAVGSNLALTPGKVIARNELCEIIQYAPSTKTVFKRPLVIVPPWINKFYILDLTPEKSFIKWCVDQGHTVFVISWVNPDSAHAAKDWESYIREGIDFALDTAEQATGEKQVNAIGYCVGGTLLAAALAWHAQTKDARIASATLLTAQVDFVEAGELKVFVDEEQLAVIEKQMGVSGYLAASQMAAAFNLLRSSELIWPYVVNNYLKGKAPMPFDLLYWNSDSTRVAAANHAYYLRNCYLDNALSAGQMKLGGGAIDLRDIKIPVYNLATREDHIAPARSVFRGNALFGGPVEFVLSGSGHIAGVVNPPSRKKYRYWAKGQTAGTAATNLDGWLENAEETAGSWWPHWQAWIEARDPERVPARLPGDGALSPLGDAPGTYVLARA
;
A
#
# COMPACT_ATOMS: atom_id res chain seq x y z
N MET A 1 -5.64 26.62 93.40
CA MET A 1 -4.23 26.90 93.04
C MET A 1 -3.61 25.58 92.63
N HIS A 2 -3.18 25.43 91.37
CA HIS A 2 -2.14 24.53 90.84
C HIS A 2 -2.24 23.03 91.24
N GLY A 3 -2.38 22.03 90.37
CA GLY A 3 -1.76 21.84 89.05
C GLY A 3 -0.98 20.50 89.06
N ARG A 4 -1.01 19.77 87.92
CA ARG A 4 -0.24 18.55 87.55
C ARG A 4 -0.71 17.21 88.12
N LEU A 5 -0.65 16.06 87.44
CA LEU A 5 -0.46 15.64 86.03
C LEU A 5 -0.87 14.15 86.05
N ARG A 6 -1.63 13.65 85.07
CA ARG A 6 -1.72 12.22 84.77
C ARG A 6 -1.28 11.99 83.32
N LEU A 7 -0.28 11.14 83.18
CA LEU A 7 0.18 10.55 81.93
C LEU A 7 -0.90 9.63 81.34
N ALA A 8 -1.11 9.71 80.03
CA ALA A 8 -1.75 8.67 79.24
C ALA A 8 -1.02 8.53 77.89
N GLN A 9 -0.92 7.28 77.43
CA GLN A 9 -0.08 6.78 76.36
C GLN A 9 -0.55 7.17 74.94
N LYS A 10 0.46 7.19 74.06
CA LYS A 10 0.50 7.24 72.60
C LYS A 10 -0.65 6.59 71.81
N SER A 11 -1.06 7.32 70.76
CA SER A 11 -1.23 6.79 69.40
C SER A 11 -0.59 7.78 68.43
N ASP A 12 0.48 7.35 67.76
CA ASP A 12 1.20 8.12 66.73
C ASP A 12 0.37 8.09 65.43
N ASP A 13 -0.30 9.20 65.10
CA ASP A 13 -1.01 9.41 63.83
C ASP A 13 -0.19 10.42 62.99
N HIS A 14 0.57 9.90 62.01
CA HIS A 14 1.30 10.72 61.05
C HIS A 14 0.37 11.06 59.89
N GLY A 15 -0.37 12.16 60.05
CA GLY A 15 -1.11 12.77 58.94
C GLY A 15 -0.17 13.28 57.84
N HIS A 16 -0.29 12.69 56.66
CA HIS A 16 0.21 13.28 55.41
C HIS A 16 -0.64 14.50 55.05
N SER A 17 -0.13 15.70 55.30
CA SER A 17 -0.69 16.93 54.75
C SER A 17 -0.15 17.19 53.34
N GLY A 18 -0.74 16.54 52.33
CA GLY A 18 -0.65 16.99 50.94
C GLY A 18 -1.81 17.95 50.67
N ARG A 19 -1.52 19.18 50.23
CA ARG A 19 -2.56 20.08 49.70
C ARG A 19 -2.95 19.55 48.32
N ASP A 20 -4.13 18.93 48.22
CA ASP A 20 -4.75 18.66 46.92
C ASP A 20 -5.11 19.99 46.27
N PHE A 21 -4.48 20.28 45.13
CA PHE A 21 -4.91 21.37 44.26
C PHE A 21 -6.25 20.96 43.62
N PRO A 22 -7.33 21.74 43.78
CA PRO A 22 -8.62 21.39 43.20
C PRO A 22 -8.51 21.39 41.67
N GLY A 23 -8.79 20.25 41.04
CA GLY A 23 -8.69 20.05 39.58
C GLY A 23 -7.53 19.17 39.10
N PHE A 24 -6.59 18.79 39.98
CA PHE A 24 -5.44 17.94 39.62
C PHE A 24 -5.67 16.49 40.05
N ASP A 25 -6.05 15.62 39.11
CA ASP A 25 -6.14 14.18 39.37
C ASP A 25 -4.75 13.52 39.26
N ALA A 26 -4.13 13.26 40.42
CA ALA A 26 -2.82 12.64 40.50
C ALA A 26 -2.80 11.19 39.95
N SER A 27 -3.96 10.52 39.89
CA SER A 27 -4.06 9.15 39.36
C SER A 27 -3.75 9.08 37.86
N LEU A 28 -3.99 10.16 37.10
CA LEU A 28 -3.64 10.28 35.68
C LEU A 28 -2.12 10.27 35.43
N PHE A 29 -1.31 10.53 36.45
CA PHE A 29 0.16 10.56 36.37
C PHE A 29 0.81 9.35 37.04
N GLU A 30 0.09 8.62 37.89
CA GLU A 30 0.60 7.43 38.60
C GLU A 30 1.03 6.32 37.64
N ALA A 31 0.29 6.13 36.55
CA ALA A 31 0.61 5.17 35.48
C ALA A 31 1.95 5.47 34.77
N TYR A 32 2.47 6.69 34.91
CA TYR A 32 3.70 7.16 34.27
C TYR A 32 4.89 7.24 35.25
N ALA A 33 4.68 6.93 36.53
CA ALA A 33 5.72 7.00 37.55
C ALA A 33 6.73 5.85 37.41
N ILE A 34 8.03 6.18 37.42
CA ILE A 34 9.10 5.18 37.36
C ILE A 34 9.15 4.41 38.68
N LYS A 35 8.74 3.13 38.65
CA LYS A 35 8.71 2.25 39.83
C LYS A 35 10.07 1.60 40.13
N ASP A 36 10.84 1.28 39.08
CA ASP A 36 12.19 0.68 39.19
C ASP A 36 13.18 1.40 38.25
N PRO A 37 13.86 2.45 38.73
CA PRO A 37 14.83 3.20 37.93
C PRO A 37 16.06 2.39 37.53
N GLN A 38 16.48 1.41 38.33
CA GLN A 38 17.70 0.64 38.08
C GLN A 38 17.49 -0.33 36.91
N SER A 39 16.39 -1.07 36.92
CA SER A 39 16.04 -1.97 35.81
C SER A 39 15.78 -1.19 34.52
N LEU A 40 15.09 -0.04 34.61
CA LEU A 40 14.87 0.86 33.47
C LEU A 40 16.19 1.33 32.86
N MET A 41 17.16 1.77 33.68
CA MET A 41 18.47 2.22 33.20
C MET A 41 19.27 1.09 32.54
N MET A 42 19.26 -0.11 33.13
CA MET A 42 19.95 -1.28 32.58
C MET A 42 19.36 -1.69 31.22
N ASN A 43 18.04 -1.71 31.11
CA ASN A 43 17.36 -2.04 29.86
C ASN A 43 17.51 -0.94 28.81
N ALA A 44 17.53 0.34 29.21
CA ALA A 44 17.88 1.44 28.31
C ALA A 44 19.29 1.27 27.72
N ALA A 45 20.28 0.87 28.53
CA ALA A 45 21.63 0.58 28.05
C ALA A 45 21.66 -0.59 27.05
N ARG A 46 20.90 -1.67 27.31
CA ARG A 46 20.74 -2.80 26.37
C ARG A 46 20.04 -2.40 25.08
N ALA A 47 19.03 -1.54 25.14
CA ALA A 47 18.35 -1.02 23.96
C ALA A 47 19.33 -0.19 23.11
N MET A 48 20.14 0.66 23.74
CA MET A 48 21.21 1.42 23.08
C MET A 48 22.28 0.50 22.45
N GLU A 49 22.64 -0.60 23.11
CA GLU A 49 23.56 -1.59 22.54
C GLU A 49 23.00 -2.20 21.25
N ASN A 50 21.73 -2.62 21.25
CA ASN A 50 21.07 -3.14 20.05
C ASN A 50 20.97 -2.07 18.96
N LEU A 51 20.63 -0.83 19.31
CA LEU A 51 20.62 0.28 18.35
C LEU A 51 22.02 0.52 17.74
N GLY A 52 23.09 0.41 18.52
CA GLY A 52 24.47 0.48 18.03
C GLY A 52 24.83 -0.65 17.07
N ARG A 53 24.32 -1.87 17.32
CA ARG A 53 24.45 -3.00 16.39
C ARG A 53 23.72 -2.74 15.08
N ALA A 54 22.47 -2.28 15.14
CA ALA A 54 21.70 -1.90 13.95
C ALA A 54 22.41 -0.84 13.12
N ALA A 55 22.99 0.18 13.77
CA ALA A 55 23.77 1.22 13.08
C ALA A 55 25.03 0.65 12.40
N SER A 56 25.71 -0.30 13.06
CA SER A 56 26.90 -0.98 12.50
C SER A 56 26.54 -1.81 11.26
N GLU A 57 25.43 -2.55 11.31
CA GLU A 57 24.92 -3.34 10.17
C GLU A 57 24.47 -2.44 9.00
N TRP A 58 23.94 -1.25 9.30
CA TRP A 58 23.57 -0.26 8.29
C TRP A 58 24.78 0.42 7.63
N LEU A 59 25.84 0.69 8.40
CA LEU A 59 27.08 1.33 7.92
C LEU A 59 27.98 0.36 7.15
N GLY A 60 28.07 -0.91 7.58
CA GLY A 60 29.05 -1.87 7.04
C GLY A 60 29.07 -1.98 5.51
N PRO A 61 27.92 -2.24 4.84
CA PRO A 61 27.87 -2.31 3.38
C PRO A 61 28.22 -0.98 2.67
N ARG A 62 27.90 0.17 3.29
CA ARG A 62 28.22 1.51 2.75
C ARG A 62 29.71 1.80 2.80
N GLU A 63 30.36 1.47 3.91
CA GLU A 63 31.82 1.62 4.06
C GLU A 63 32.59 0.72 3.09
N ARG A 64 32.05 -0.47 2.77
CA ARG A 64 32.63 -1.39 1.79
C ARG A 64 32.34 -1.02 0.34
N GLY A 65 31.50 -0.01 0.09
CA GLY A 65 31.07 0.39 -1.25
C GLY A 65 30.16 -0.64 -1.95
N GLU A 66 29.57 -1.57 -1.19
CA GLU A 66 28.63 -2.58 -1.68
C GLU A 66 27.24 -1.98 -1.94
N THR A 67 26.94 -0.86 -1.30
CA THR A 67 25.69 -0.12 -1.46
C THR A 67 25.99 1.33 -1.83
N SER A 68 25.42 1.80 -2.95
CA SER A 68 25.40 3.22 -3.30
C SER A 68 24.12 3.86 -2.75
N ASP A 69 24.25 4.95 -1.98
CA ASP A 69 23.11 5.73 -1.46
C ASP A 69 22.31 6.48 -2.56
N ASP A 70 22.62 6.24 -3.84
CA ASP A 70 21.92 6.78 -5.01
C ASP A 70 20.41 6.47 -5.04
N LEU A 71 19.99 5.48 -4.26
CA LEU A 71 18.60 5.09 -4.01
C LEU A 71 17.72 6.24 -3.50
N PHE A 72 18.29 7.18 -2.73
CA PHE A 72 17.57 8.33 -2.18
C PHE A 72 18.05 9.68 -2.73
N ALA A 73 19.13 9.71 -3.53
CA ALA A 73 19.69 10.94 -4.06
C ALA A 73 18.68 11.72 -4.93
N GLY A 74 17.94 11.03 -5.80
CA GLY A 74 16.88 11.62 -6.64
C GLY A 74 15.73 12.21 -5.81
N PRO A 75 15.05 11.41 -4.96
CA PRO A 75 13.99 11.89 -4.07
C PRO A 75 14.43 13.01 -3.12
N ILE A 76 15.66 12.99 -2.60
CA ILE A 76 16.18 14.05 -1.71
C ILE A 76 16.41 15.34 -2.49
N SER A 77 17.00 15.27 -3.68
CA SER A 77 17.20 16.45 -4.55
C SER A 77 15.85 17.09 -4.89
N ASP A 78 14.87 16.27 -5.29
CA ASP A 78 13.52 16.74 -5.61
C ASP A 78 12.78 17.33 -4.39
N PHE A 79 12.93 16.72 -3.22
CA PHE A 79 12.45 17.29 -1.95
C PHE A 79 13.07 18.68 -1.71
N VAL A 80 14.40 18.80 -1.78
CA VAL A 80 15.10 20.08 -1.54
C VAL A 80 14.64 21.14 -2.53
N LYS A 81 14.52 20.80 -3.82
CA LYS A 81 14.04 21.71 -4.87
C LYS A 81 12.61 22.17 -4.60
N THR A 82 11.71 21.22 -4.31
CA THR A 82 10.29 21.49 -4.02
C THR A 82 10.14 22.39 -2.79
N MET A 83 10.84 22.08 -1.71
CA MET A 83 10.80 22.88 -0.48
C MET A 83 11.46 24.24 -0.65
N SER A 84 12.51 24.35 -1.46
CA SER A 84 13.14 25.63 -1.79
C SER A 84 12.16 26.56 -2.52
N ALA A 85 11.44 26.05 -3.53
CA ALA A 85 10.41 26.83 -4.24
C ALA A 85 9.29 27.29 -3.30
N LEU A 86 8.83 26.42 -2.40
CA LEU A 86 7.83 26.77 -1.39
C LEU A 86 8.36 27.86 -0.44
N THR A 87 9.61 27.72 0.02
CA THR A 87 10.22 28.68 0.94
C THR A 87 10.46 30.02 0.26
N GLU A 88 10.93 30.03 -0.99
CA GLU A 88 11.12 31.23 -1.80
C GLU A 88 9.80 31.97 -2.01
N TYR A 89 8.71 31.24 -2.31
CA TYR A 89 7.37 31.82 -2.31
C TYR A 89 7.10 32.50 -0.96
N TRP A 90 7.09 31.78 0.16
CA TRP A 90 6.74 32.41 1.45
C TRP A 90 7.65 33.57 1.86
N MET A 91 8.95 33.53 1.53
CA MET A 91 9.91 34.58 1.84
C MET A 91 9.87 35.79 0.89
N SER A 92 9.32 35.66 -0.32
CA SER A 92 9.25 36.76 -1.30
C SER A 92 8.33 37.92 -0.87
N ASP A 93 7.42 37.68 0.08
CA ASP A 93 6.54 38.69 0.66
C ASP A 93 6.57 38.61 2.20
N GLN A 94 7.22 39.61 2.81
CA GLN A 94 7.34 39.71 4.26
C GLN A 94 5.98 39.80 4.96
N LYS A 95 4.98 40.45 4.34
CA LYS A 95 3.64 40.56 4.93
C LYS A 95 2.96 39.21 5.00
N ARG A 96 3.00 38.45 3.91
CA ARG A 96 2.46 37.08 3.84
C ARG A 96 3.11 36.16 4.89
N MET A 97 4.44 36.20 5.02
CA MET A 97 5.16 35.41 6.02
C MET A 97 4.77 35.79 7.46
N LEU A 98 4.68 37.10 7.75
CA LEU A 98 4.28 37.60 9.07
C LEU A 98 2.84 37.21 9.41
N GLU A 99 1.91 37.27 8.46
CA GLU A 99 0.52 36.83 8.65
C GLU A 99 0.44 35.33 8.99
N ALA A 100 1.16 34.49 8.23
CA ALA A 100 1.20 33.05 8.49
C ALA A 100 1.84 32.69 9.85
N GLN A 101 2.89 33.40 10.26
CA GLN A 101 3.51 33.22 11.58
C GLN A 101 2.59 33.70 12.71
N THR A 102 1.95 34.86 12.54
CA THR A 102 1.04 35.44 13.55
C THR A 102 -0.13 34.50 13.82
N LEU A 103 -0.71 33.91 12.76
CA LEU A 103 -1.79 32.94 12.90
C LEU A 103 -1.36 31.67 13.65
N LEU A 104 -0.16 31.16 13.38
CA LEU A 104 0.36 29.98 14.10
C LEU A 104 0.58 30.30 15.58
N LEU A 105 1.21 31.44 15.87
CA LEU A 105 1.48 31.88 17.24
C LEU A 105 0.19 32.13 18.02
N SER A 106 -0.82 32.75 17.40
CA SER A 106 -2.12 32.94 18.05
C SER A 106 -2.78 31.59 18.36
N THR A 107 -2.72 30.65 17.41
CA THR A 107 -3.27 29.30 17.61
C THR A 107 -2.58 28.56 18.75
N TYR A 108 -1.25 28.63 18.85
CA TYR A 108 -0.51 28.07 19.98
C TYR A 108 -0.85 28.72 21.31
N PHE A 109 -1.01 30.05 21.32
CA PHE A 109 -1.42 30.78 22.51
C PHE A 109 -2.83 30.36 22.97
N ASP A 110 -3.77 30.20 22.04
CA ASP A 110 -5.13 29.71 22.32
C ASP A 110 -5.14 28.27 22.85
N ILE A 111 -4.29 27.39 22.30
CA ILE A 111 -4.11 26.03 22.82
C ILE A 111 -3.55 26.09 24.25
N TRP A 112 -2.48 26.87 24.47
CA TRP A 112 -1.87 27.01 25.79
C TRP A 112 -2.85 27.55 26.83
N MET A 113 -3.62 28.60 26.51
CA MET A 113 -4.64 29.15 27.40
C MET A 113 -5.70 28.11 27.75
N ARG A 114 -6.19 27.33 26.78
CA ARG A 114 -7.15 26.25 27.00
C ARG A 114 -6.58 25.13 27.87
N SER A 115 -5.33 24.73 27.64
CA SER A 115 -4.67 23.71 28.46
C SER A 115 -4.48 24.17 29.92
N VAL A 116 -4.17 25.45 30.15
CA VAL A 116 -4.11 26.02 31.51
C VAL A 116 -5.48 26.05 32.18
N GLN A 117 -6.55 26.36 31.44
CA GLN A 117 -7.93 26.33 31.95
C GLN A 117 -8.40 24.90 32.28
N GLN A 118 -8.07 23.92 31.43
CA GLN A 118 -8.39 22.50 31.65
C GLN A 118 -7.71 21.90 32.88
N ALA A 119 -6.49 22.35 33.21
CA ALA A 119 -5.79 21.90 34.42
C ALA A 119 -6.45 22.36 35.74
N GLY A 120 -7.45 23.25 35.68
CA GLY A 120 -8.10 23.86 36.84
C GLY A 120 -9.62 23.65 36.97
N GLY A 121 -10.26 22.82 36.13
CA GLY A 121 -11.72 22.63 36.13
C GLY A 121 -12.21 21.21 35.78
N PRO A 122 -13.40 20.78 36.23
CA PRO A 122 -13.94 19.44 35.94
C PRO A 122 -14.56 19.39 34.53
N GLU A 123 -13.93 18.68 33.59
CA GLU A 123 -14.26 18.77 32.16
C GLU A 123 -14.40 17.41 31.42
N GLU A 124 -14.96 16.38 32.05
CA GLU A 124 -15.14 15.06 31.39
C GLU A 124 -15.95 15.12 30.07
N LYS A 125 -16.92 16.03 29.96
CA LYS A 125 -17.85 16.10 28.80
C LYS A 125 -17.24 16.63 27.49
N SER A 126 -16.18 17.46 27.54
CA SER A 126 -15.53 17.99 26.33
C SER A 126 -14.63 16.93 25.68
N SER A 127 -13.93 16.15 26.52
CA SER A 127 -13.01 15.09 26.08
C SER A 127 -13.70 13.94 25.34
N GLU A 128 -14.89 13.52 25.79
CA GLU A 128 -15.66 12.44 25.15
C GLU A 128 -16.15 12.82 23.75
N ALA A 129 -16.60 14.06 23.58
CA ALA A 129 -17.07 14.57 22.28
C ALA A 129 -15.91 14.70 21.28
N GLU A 130 -14.75 15.21 21.72
CA GLU A 130 -13.55 15.27 20.89
C GLU A 130 -13.06 13.88 20.49
N MET A 131 -13.09 12.91 21.41
CA MET A 131 -12.69 11.54 21.14
C MET A 131 -13.62 10.85 20.13
N ALA A 132 -14.94 11.03 20.27
CA ALA A 132 -15.92 10.52 19.31
C ALA A 132 -15.77 11.13 17.91
N ALA A 133 -15.29 12.37 17.82
CA ALA A 133 -15.02 13.05 16.56
C ALA A 133 -13.66 12.68 15.94
N ASN A 134 -12.77 12.00 16.66
CA ASN A 134 -11.43 11.68 16.18
C ASN A 134 -11.46 10.67 15.03
N LYS A 135 -10.86 11.06 13.91
CA LYS A 135 -10.68 10.19 12.73
C LYS A 135 -9.25 9.66 12.60
N ASP A 136 -8.31 10.20 13.36
CA ASP A 136 -6.90 9.83 13.30
C ASP A 136 -6.57 8.74 14.33
N ARG A 137 -6.37 7.53 13.82
CA ARG A 137 -6.08 6.34 14.62
C ARG A 137 -4.79 6.42 15.43
N ARG A 138 -3.87 7.34 15.11
CA ARG A 138 -2.65 7.57 15.91
C ARG A 138 -2.96 8.11 17.30
N PHE A 139 -4.10 8.77 17.45
CA PHE A 139 -4.57 9.37 18.68
C PHE A 139 -5.78 8.59 19.25
N ALA A 140 -5.77 7.26 19.15
CA ALA A 140 -6.90 6.43 19.59
C ALA A 140 -6.98 6.23 21.12
N ASP A 141 -5.84 6.33 21.83
CA ASP A 141 -5.80 6.20 23.29
C ASP A 141 -6.50 7.37 24.00
N GLU A 142 -7.23 7.08 25.07
CA GLU A 142 -8.00 8.08 25.81
C GLU A 142 -7.12 9.19 26.41
N ASP A 143 -5.87 8.88 26.78
CA ASP A 143 -4.98 9.86 27.40
C ASP A 143 -4.59 10.98 26.45
N TRP A 144 -4.72 10.79 25.13
CA TRP A 144 -4.59 11.89 24.17
C TRP A 144 -5.64 12.99 24.36
N PHE A 145 -6.75 12.72 25.06
CA PHE A 145 -7.83 13.65 25.34
C PHE A 145 -7.91 13.99 26.81
N ARG A 146 -7.76 12.99 27.69
CA ARG A 146 -7.97 13.15 29.14
C ARG A 146 -6.74 13.67 29.87
N ASN A 147 -5.53 13.34 29.43
CA ASN A 147 -4.30 13.80 30.09
C ASN A 147 -3.88 15.17 29.52
N PRO A 148 -3.74 16.22 30.36
CA PRO A 148 -3.43 17.57 29.88
C PRO A 148 -2.12 17.68 29.07
N PHE A 149 -1.11 16.89 29.40
CA PHE A 149 0.18 16.91 28.70
C PHE A 149 0.04 16.35 27.28
N PHE A 150 -0.55 15.16 27.14
CA PHE A 150 -0.74 14.52 25.83
C PHE A 150 -1.76 15.26 24.97
N SER A 151 -2.82 15.79 25.58
CA SER A 151 -3.80 16.66 24.90
C SER A 151 -3.14 17.91 24.32
N PHE A 152 -2.29 18.59 25.11
CA PHE A 152 -1.52 19.74 24.62
C PHE A 152 -0.62 19.37 23.42
N LEU A 153 0.15 18.28 23.52
CA LEU A 153 1.02 17.82 22.43
C LEU A 153 0.23 17.49 21.16
N ARG A 154 -0.90 16.79 21.29
CA ARG A 154 -1.79 16.47 20.17
C ARG A 154 -2.31 17.73 19.49
N GLN A 155 -2.79 18.70 20.27
CA GLN A 155 -3.35 19.96 19.75
C GLN A 155 -2.28 20.81 19.04
N VAL A 156 -1.09 20.95 19.63
CA VAL A 156 0.04 21.66 19.01
C VAL A 156 0.43 20.98 17.70
N TYR A 157 0.50 19.64 17.69
CA TYR A 157 0.78 18.87 16.48
C TYR A 157 -0.27 19.09 15.39
N GLN A 158 -1.57 18.98 15.72
CA GLN A 158 -2.66 19.18 14.77
C GLN A 158 -2.64 20.59 14.18
N ALA A 159 -2.42 21.61 15.02
CA ALA A 159 -2.27 22.99 14.58
C ALA A 159 -1.05 23.16 13.65
N SER A 160 0.09 22.55 13.98
CA SER A 160 1.30 22.58 13.15
C SER A 160 1.07 21.93 11.79
N ALA A 161 0.41 20.76 11.78
CA ALA A 161 0.14 20.01 10.56
C ALA A 161 -0.84 20.76 9.66
N SER A 162 -1.94 21.29 10.21
CA SER A 162 -2.91 22.11 9.46
C SER A 162 -2.27 23.41 8.93
N TRP A 163 -1.38 24.02 9.70
CA TRP A 163 -0.63 25.19 9.25
C TRP A 163 0.31 24.86 8.10
N ALA A 164 1.06 23.76 8.18
CA ALA A 164 1.94 23.32 7.10
C ALA A 164 1.16 22.97 5.82
N ASP A 165 0.01 22.30 5.94
CA ASP A 165 -0.89 22.03 4.80
C ASP A 165 -1.40 23.33 4.16
N ARG A 166 -1.73 24.33 4.99
CA ARG A 166 -2.15 25.65 4.54
C ARG A 166 -1.03 26.38 3.79
N LEU A 167 0.21 26.30 4.27
CA LEU A 167 1.36 26.89 3.57
C LEU A 167 1.49 26.37 2.13
N VAL A 168 1.21 25.08 1.91
CA VAL A 168 1.19 24.53 0.56
C VAL A 168 -0.04 24.99 -0.20
N ALA A 169 -1.24 24.93 0.40
CA ALA A 169 -2.49 25.27 -0.27
C ALA A 169 -2.57 26.72 -0.75
N GLU A 170 -2.04 27.67 0.04
CA GLU A 170 -2.04 29.11 -0.22
C GLU A 170 -0.81 29.59 -1.00
N ALA A 171 0.04 28.66 -1.47
CA ALA A 171 1.12 28.99 -2.40
C ALA A 171 0.58 29.24 -3.81
N GLU A 172 0.19 30.48 -4.09
CA GLU A 172 -0.32 30.95 -5.38
C GLU A 172 0.84 31.23 -6.35
N GLY A 173 0.78 30.68 -7.57
CA GLY A 173 1.82 30.90 -8.60
C GLY A 173 2.93 29.84 -8.65
N LEU A 174 2.94 28.85 -7.74
CA LEU A 174 3.65 27.60 -8.00
C LEU A 174 2.87 26.78 -9.03
N ASP A 175 3.59 26.06 -9.91
CA ASP A 175 2.94 25.13 -10.82
C ASP A 175 2.30 23.96 -10.06
N GLU A 176 1.26 23.37 -10.67
CA GLU A 176 0.45 22.32 -10.03
C GLU A 176 1.28 21.09 -9.61
N MET A 177 2.33 20.75 -10.36
CA MET A 177 3.18 19.60 -10.04
C MET A 177 4.05 19.88 -8.82
N THR A 178 4.69 21.04 -8.75
CA THR A 178 5.45 21.46 -7.57
C THR A 178 4.56 21.53 -6.33
N LYS A 179 3.33 22.06 -6.46
CA LYS A 179 2.36 22.10 -5.35
C LYS A 179 1.91 20.70 -4.92
N TYR A 180 1.74 19.78 -5.86
CA TYR A 180 1.43 18.38 -5.59
C TYR A 180 2.56 17.67 -4.83
N LYS A 181 3.81 17.82 -5.30
CA LYS A 181 5.02 17.32 -4.63
C LYS A 181 5.17 17.93 -3.22
N ALA A 182 4.96 19.24 -3.08
CA ALA A 182 5.05 19.93 -1.79
C ALA A 182 4.04 19.38 -0.78
N ARG A 183 2.79 19.14 -1.22
CA ARG A 183 1.75 18.55 -0.36
C ARG A 183 2.14 17.15 0.09
N PHE A 184 2.68 16.34 -0.82
CA PHE A 184 3.20 15.01 -0.50
C PHE A 184 4.31 15.10 0.57
N TYR A 185 5.36 15.89 0.33
CA TYR A 185 6.50 15.98 1.23
C TYR A 185 6.16 16.59 2.60
N VAL A 186 5.30 17.62 2.65
CA VAL A 186 4.81 18.19 3.91
C VAL A 186 4.03 17.15 4.72
N LYS A 187 3.20 16.34 4.06
CA LYS A 187 2.50 15.22 4.72
C LYS A 187 3.48 14.18 5.27
N GLN A 188 4.56 13.85 4.54
CA GLN A 188 5.60 12.94 5.05
C GLN A 188 6.32 13.51 6.28
N PHE A 189 6.70 14.78 6.22
CA PHE A 189 7.40 15.47 7.30
C PHE A 189 6.52 15.59 8.55
N THR A 190 5.30 16.11 8.40
CA THR A 190 4.35 16.21 9.51
C THR A 190 3.96 14.84 10.06
N ALA A 191 3.89 13.78 9.24
CA ALA A 191 3.68 12.43 9.74
C ALA A 191 4.87 11.97 10.61
N ALA A 192 6.11 12.25 10.20
CA ALA A 192 7.32 11.85 10.92
C ALA A 192 7.45 12.50 12.30
N PHE A 193 7.12 13.80 12.39
CA PHE A 193 7.17 14.57 13.65
C PHE A 193 5.92 14.41 14.52
N SER A 194 5.05 13.43 14.23
CA SER A 194 3.90 13.15 15.10
C SER A 194 4.37 12.75 16.50
N PRO A 195 3.80 13.30 17.58
CA PRO A 195 4.15 12.91 18.95
C PRO A 195 3.81 11.44 19.23
N SER A 196 2.94 10.82 18.43
CA SER A 196 2.66 9.38 18.50
C SER A 196 3.85 8.49 18.11
N ASN A 197 4.88 9.03 17.46
CA ASN A 197 6.02 8.24 16.95
C ASN A 197 7.19 8.14 17.93
N PHE A 198 7.11 8.73 19.13
CA PHE A 198 8.22 8.75 20.09
C PHE A 198 7.80 8.21 21.45
N ALA A 199 8.70 7.47 22.09
CA ALA A 199 8.38 6.74 23.32
C ALA A 199 7.90 7.62 24.48
N MET A 200 8.46 8.83 24.61
CA MET A 200 8.15 9.74 25.72
C MET A 200 6.94 10.64 25.47
N THR A 201 6.44 10.70 24.23
CA THR A 201 5.30 11.55 23.85
C THR A 201 4.08 10.76 23.42
N ASN A 202 4.20 9.43 23.32
CA ASN A 202 3.08 8.53 23.08
C ASN A 202 2.64 7.88 24.41
N PRO A 203 1.40 8.09 24.87
CA PRO A 203 0.93 7.60 26.16
C PRO A 203 0.99 6.07 26.28
N GLU A 204 0.59 5.34 25.23
CA GLU A 204 0.62 3.87 25.22
C GLU A 204 2.05 3.33 25.33
N VAL A 205 2.98 3.92 24.56
CA VAL A 205 4.38 3.48 24.56
C VAL A 205 5.05 3.84 25.87
N TYR A 206 4.77 5.03 26.40
CA TYR A 206 5.32 5.47 27.67
C TYR A 206 4.88 4.50 28.78
N ARG A 207 3.57 4.24 28.91
CA ARG A 207 3.05 3.30 29.92
C ARG A 207 3.69 1.92 29.78
N GLU A 208 3.73 1.36 28.56
CA GLU A 208 4.40 0.08 28.29
C GLU A 208 5.90 0.10 28.67
N THR A 209 6.60 1.22 28.44
CA THR A 209 8.01 1.38 28.80
C THR A 209 8.21 1.38 30.30
N ILE A 210 7.32 2.04 31.05
CA ILE A 210 7.37 2.06 32.51
C ILE A 210 6.99 0.71 33.10
N GLU A 211 5.90 0.11 32.62
CA GLU A 211 5.38 -1.20 33.06
C GLU A 211 6.37 -2.34 32.80
N SER A 212 7.03 -2.33 31.64
CA SER A 212 8.02 -3.34 31.26
C SER A 212 9.45 -3.01 31.72
N HIS A 213 9.65 -1.93 32.47
CA HIS A 213 10.96 -1.42 32.87
C HIS A 213 11.94 -1.27 31.67
N GLY A 214 11.45 -0.81 30.53
CA GLY A 214 12.21 -0.61 29.30
C GLY A 214 12.47 -1.86 28.46
N MET A 215 11.94 -3.03 28.85
CA MET A 215 12.13 -4.27 28.10
C MET A 215 11.49 -4.24 26.70
N ASN A 216 10.39 -3.51 26.54
CA ASN A 216 9.78 -3.23 25.24
C ASN A 216 10.78 -2.63 24.24
N LEU A 217 11.59 -1.65 24.67
CA LEU A 217 12.59 -0.99 23.84
C LEU A 217 13.76 -1.94 23.51
N VAL A 218 14.18 -2.78 24.48
CA VAL A 218 15.21 -3.80 24.22
C VAL A 218 14.75 -4.77 23.13
N ALA A 219 13.54 -5.31 23.27
CA ALA A 219 12.96 -6.21 22.27
C ALA A 219 12.80 -5.52 20.91
N GLY A 220 12.34 -4.28 20.91
CA GLY A 220 12.15 -3.49 19.69
C GLY A 220 13.45 -3.16 18.95
N MET A 221 14.49 -2.71 19.65
CA MET A 221 15.80 -2.43 19.04
C MET A 221 16.51 -3.70 18.55
N ARG A 222 16.27 -4.84 19.20
CA ARG A 222 16.72 -6.15 18.67
C ARG A 222 16.04 -6.45 17.34
N MET A 223 14.71 -6.27 17.25
CA MET A 223 13.99 -6.46 15.98
C MET A 223 14.48 -5.50 14.89
N LEU A 224 14.76 -4.24 15.23
CA LEU A 224 15.36 -3.28 14.30
C LEU A 224 16.70 -3.78 13.75
N THR A 225 17.57 -4.32 14.63
CA THR A 225 18.86 -4.88 14.23
C THR A 225 18.67 -6.04 13.24
N GLU A 226 17.81 -6.99 13.60
CA GLU A 226 17.49 -8.13 12.75
C GLU A 226 16.89 -7.70 11.39
N ASP A 227 16.11 -6.62 11.34
CA ASP A 227 15.51 -6.07 10.13
C ASP A 227 16.53 -5.39 9.20
N VAL A 228 17.53 -4.71 9.77
CA VAL A 228 18.66 -4.16 8.99
C VAL A 228 19.54 -5.28 8.44
N MET A 229 19.81 -6.31 9.25
CA MET A 229 20.57 -7.49 8.82
C MET A 229 19.85 -8.24 7.69
N ALA A 230 18.54 -8.47 7.83
CA ALA A 230 17.72 -9.15 6.83
C ALA A 230 17.59 -8.38 5.51
N GLY A 231 17.81 -7.06 5.52
CA GLY A 231 17.86 -6.22 4.33
C GLY A 231 19.27 -5.98 3.78
N GLY A 232 20.30 -6.68 4.29
CA GLY A 232 21.68 -6.51 3.84
C GLY A 232 22.21 -5.09 4.04
N GLY A 233 21.90 -4.47 5.19
CA GLY A 233 22.25 -3.08 5.52
C GLY A 233 21.21 -2.04 5.11
N HIS A 234 20.08 -2.47 4.55
CA HIS A 234 18.88 -1.65 4.39
C HIS A 234 17.82 -2.06 5.40
N LEU A 235 17.00 -1.11 5.84
CA LEU A 235 15.90 -1.41 6.75
C LEU A 235 14.79 -2.18 6.01
N ARG A 236 14.65 -3.48 6.30
CA ARG A 236 13.54 -4.31 5.79
C ARG A 236 12.47 -4.49 6.87
N LEU A 237 11.42 -3.69 6.82
CA LEU A 237 10.33 -3.75 7.80
C LEU A 237 9.65 -5.13 7.81
N ARG A 238 9.64 -5.81 8.96
CA ARG A 238 9.02 -7.12 9.17
C ARG A 238 7.50 -7.01 9.33
N GLN A 239 6.79 -6.72 8.27
CA GLN A 239 5.34 -6.45 8.37
C GLN A 239 4.49 -7.66 8.84
N THR A 240 5.05 -8.86 8.86
CA THR A 240 4.39 -10.12 9.25
C THR A 240 5.42 -11.12 9.79
N ASP A 241 4.97 -12.12 10.55
CA ASP A 241 5.79 -13.29 10.89
C ASP A 241 5.93 -14.19 9.66
N ALA A 242 7.02 -13.99 8.90
CA ALA A 242 7.29 -14.71 7.66
C ALA A 242 7.55 -16.21 7.87
N ALA A 243 7.93 -16.65 9.08
CA ALA A 243 8.18 -18.06 9.37
C ALA A 243 6.90 -18.91 9.30
N GLN A 244 5.73 -18.26 9.37
CA GLN A 244 4.42 -18.90 9.29
C GLN A 244 3.95 -19.11 7.85
N PHE A 245 4.66 -18.63 6.84
CA PHE A 245 4.20 -18.66 5.45
C PHE A 245 5.23 -19.27 4.51
N ALA A 246 4.75 -20.14 3.63
CA ALA A 246 5.53 -20.78 2.58
C ALA A 246 4.64 -21.00 1.34
N VAL A 247 5.03 -20.38 0.23
CA VAL A 247 4.37 -20.52 -1.07
C VAL A 247 4.46 -21.99 -1.52
N GLY A 248 3.32 -22.56 -1.92
CA GLY A 248 3.18 -23.98 -2.26
C GLY A 248 2.98 -24.93 -1.06
N SER A 249 3.06 -24.42 0.18
CA SER A 249 2.82 -25.23 1.39
C SER A 249 1.62 -24.76 2.19
N ASN A 250 1.48 -23.44 2.42
CA ASN A 250 0.29 -22.86 3.06
C ASN A 250 -0.27 -21.60 2.36
N LEU A 251 0.37 -21.17 1.27
CA LEU A 251 -0.12 -20.15 0.33
C LEU A 251 -0.05 -20.72 -1.09
N ALA A 252 -0.88 -20.21 -2.02
CA ALA A 252 -0.93 -20.68 -3.41
C ALA A 252 -1.20 -22.18 -3.53
N LEU A 253 -2.25 -22.64 -2.82
CA LEU A 253 -2.57 -24.06 -2.66
C LEU A 253 -3.57 -24.60 -3.68
N THR A 254 -4.08 -23.77 -4.58
CA THR A 254 -5.07 -24.25 -5.54
C THR A 254 -4.42 -25.31 -6.43
N PRO A 255 -4.92 -26.57 -6.45
CA PRO A 255 -4.27 -27.64 -7.20
C PRO A 255 -4.21 -27.31 -8.69
N GLY A 256 -3.06 -27.55 -9.31
CA GLY A 256 -2.83 -27.25 -10.71
C GLY A 256 -1.48 -27.79 -11.20
N LYS A 257 -1.18 -27.57 -12.47
CA LYS A 257 0.06 -27.97 -13.11
C LYS A 257 0.64 -26.81 -13.91
N VAL A 258 1.96 -26.67 -13.91
CA VAL A 258 2.67 -25.90 -14.93
C VAL A 258 2.60 -26.70 -16.23
N ILE A 259 1.99 -26.16 -17.28
CA ILE A 259 1.77 -26.86 -18.55
C ILE A 259 2.60 -26.30 -19.72
N ALA A 260 3.19 -25.12 -19.54
CA ALA A 260 4.13 -24.52 -20.47
C ALA A 260 5.08 -23.57 -19.73
N ARG A 261 6.28 -23.36 -20.28
CA ARG A 261 7.28 -22.44 -19.72
C ARG A 261 8.15 -21.88 -20.85
N ASN A 262 8.48 -20.60 -20.76
CA ASN A 262 9.56 -19.98 -21.52
C ASN A 262 10.47 -19.16 -20.57
N GLU A 263 11.34 -18.32 -21.13
CA GLU A 263 12.27 -17.50 -20.33
C GLU A 263 11.54 -16.50 -19.41
N LEU A 264 10.37 -16.00 -19.82
CA LEU A 264 9.69 -14.90 -19.12
C LEU A 264 8.58 -15.36 -18.17
N CYS A 265 7.95 -16.51 -18.43
CA CYS A 265 6.85 -17.00 -17.61
C CYS A 265 6.65 -18.53 -17.63
N GLU A 266 5.96 -19.00 -16.59
CA GLU A 266 5.30 -20.30 -16.53
C GLU A 266 3.79 -20.11 -16.74
N ILE A 267 3.15 -20.99 -17.50
CA ILE A 267 1.68 -21.03 -17.62
C ILE A 267 1.15 -22.16 -16.75
N ILE A 268 0.35 -21.79 -15.75
CA ILE A 268 -0.30 -22.73 -14.82
C ILE A 268 -1.72 -22.96 -15.28
N GLN A 269 -2.13 -24.23 -15.41
CA GLN A 269 -3.53 -24.62 -15.54
C GLN A 269 -4.00 -25.27 -14.23
N TYR A 270 -5.09 -24.77 -13.66
CA TYR A 270 -5.64 -25.32 -12.42
C TYR A 270 -6.53 -26.53 -12.67
N ALA A 271 -6.49 -27.48 -11.72
CA ALA A 271 -7.33 -28.66 -11.74
C ALA A 271 -8.80 -28.28 -11.45
N PRO A 272 -9.77 -28.77 -12.23
CA PRO A 272 -11.17 -28.45 -12.04
C PRO A 272 -11.72 -29.04 -10.74
N SER A 273 -12.59 -28.30 -10.04
CA SER A 273 -13.33 -28.79 -8.86
C SER A 273 -14.81 -29.11 -9.17
N THR A 274 -15.22 -28.98 -10.42
CA THR A 274 -16.57 -29.26 -10.93
C THR A 274 -16.55 -30.36 -12.00
N LYS A 275 -17.70 -31.02 -12.23
CA LYS A 275 -17.83 -32.04 -13.30
C LYS A 275 -17.87 -31.45 -14.71
N THR A 276 -18.38 -30.22 -14.84
CA THR A 276 -18.41 -29.45 -16.09
C THR A 276 -17.89 -28.05 -15.86
N VAL A 277 -17.27 -27.49 -16.88
CA VAL A 277 -16.67 -26.16 -16.89
C VAL A 277 -17.23 -25.34 -18.05
N PHE A 278 -17.11 -24.02 -18.00
CA PHE A 278 -17.39 -23.18 -19.17
C PHE A 278 -16.50 -23.57 -20.33
N LYS A 279 -17.08 -23.56 -21.52
CA LYS A 279 -16.38 -23.90 -22.75
C LYS A 279 -15.20 -22.95 -22.95
N ARG A 280 -15.46 -21.65 -22.97
CA ARG A 280 -14.42 -20.62 -23.07
C ARG A 280 -13.55 -20.59 -21.79
N PRO A 281 -12.23 -20.84 -21.87
CA PRO A 281 -11.35 -20.77 -20.71
C PRO A 281 -11.09 -19.33 -20.25
N LEU A 282 -10.52 -19.21 -19.05
CA LEU A 282 -10.15 -17.96 -18.41
C LEU A 282 -8.62 -17.86 -18.31
N VAL A 283 -8.02 -16.81 -18.86
CA VAL A 283 -6.58 -16.51 -18.76
C VAL A 283 -6.37 -15.29 -17.86
N ILE A 284 -5.54 -15.43 -16.83
CA ILE A 284 -5.23 -14.37 -15.88
C ILE A 284 -3.81 -13.88 -16.08
N VAL A 285 -3.68 -12.57 -16.29
CA VAL A 285 -2.46 -11.79 -16.45
C VAL A 285 -2.24 -10.99 -15.15
N PRO A 286 -1.56 -11.57 -14.13
CA PRO A 286 -1.27 -10.89 -12.89
C PRO A 286 -0.19 -9.81 -13.11
N PRO A 287 0.01 -8.89 -12.13
CA PRO A 287 1.17 -8.01 -12.17
C PRO A 287 2.47 -8.82 -12.04
N TRP A 288 3.56 -8.31 -12.64
CA TRP A 288 4.93 -8.77 -12.37
C TRP A 288 5.64 -7.94 -11.29
N ILE A 289 5.01 -6.83 -10.85
CA ILE A 289 5.39 -6.10 -9.64
C ILE A 289 4.74 -6.85 -8.48
N ASN A 290 5.56 -7.53 -7.68
CA ASN A 290 5.20 -8.65 -6.79
C ASN A 290 4.66 -9.87 -7.56
N LYS A 291 4.30 -10.93 -6.83
CA LYS A 291 4.00 -12.26 -7.40
C LYS A 291 2.51 -12.52 -7.57
N PHE A 292 2.15 -13.44 -8.47
CA PHE A 292 0.75 -13.70 -8.83
C PHE A 292 -0.14 -14.18 -7.67
N TYR A 293 0.44 -14.80 -6.63
CA TYR A 293 -0.30 -15.49 -5.57
C TYR A 293 -1.12 -14.56 -4.67
N ILE A 294 -1.11 -13.25 -4.90
CA ILE A 294 -2.13 -12.34 -4.34
C ILE A 294 -3.56 -12.74 -4.72
N LEU A 295 -3.74 -13.37 -5.88
CA LEU A 295 -5.02 -13.92 -6.33
C LEU A 295 -5.25 -15.37 -5.85
N ASP A 296 -4.26 -15.98 -5.18
CA ASP A 296 -4.29 -17.34 -4.65
C ASP A 296 -3.57 -17.43 -3.29
N LEU A 297 -4.02 -16.64 -2.30
CA LEU A 297 -3.41 -16.61 -0.96
C LEU A 297 -3.71 -17.92 -0.20
N THR A 298 -4.54 -17.86 0.85
CA THR A 298 -5.09 -19.07 1.50
C THR A 298 -6.33 -19.54 0.72
N PRO A 299 -6.78 -20.80 0.89
CA PRO A 299 -7.97 -21.30 0.21
C PRO A 299 -9.22 -20.44 0.41
N GLU A 300 -9.38 -19.80 1.58
CA GLU A 300 -10.50 -18.91 1.90
C GLU A 300 -10.39 -17.52 1.27
N LYS A 301 -9.21 -17.15 0.77
CA LYS A 301 -8.89 -15.85 0.17
C LYS A 301 -8.43 -15.98 -1.29
N SER A 302 -8.59 -17.15 -1.90
CA SER A 302 -8.18 -17.38 -3.27
C SER A 302 -9.30 -17.05 -4.26
N PHE A 303 -9.07 -16.03 -5.09
CA PHE A 303 -9.93 -15.71 -6.22
C PHE A 303 -9.82 -16.78 -7.31
N ILE A 304 -8.61 -17.28 -7.55
CA ILE A 304 -8.34 -18.36 -8.52
C ILE A 304 -9.12 -19.62 -8.14
N LYS A 305 -9.01 -20.07 -6.88
CA LYS A 305 -9.79 -21.21 -6.39
C LYS A 305 -11.29 -20.98 -6.57
N TRP A 306 -11.76 -19.78 -6.25
CA TRP A 306 -13.16 -19.46 -6.37
C TRP A 306 -13.64 -19.52 -7.83
N CYS A 307 -12.87 -19.02 -8.81
CA CYS A 307 -13.16 -19.15 -10.24
C CYS A 307 -13.21 -20.63 -10.68
N VAL A 308 -12.27 -21.45 -10.21
CA VAL A 308 -12.28 -22.91 -10.44
C VAL A 308 -13.55 -23.53 -9.89
N ASP A 309 -13.96 -23.16 -8.68
CA ASP A 309 -15.19 -23.63 -8.02
C ASP A 309 -16.47 -23.15 -8.73
N GLN A 310 -16.44 -22.02 -9.45
CA GLN A 310 -17.54 -21.58 -10.33
C GLN A 310 -17.56 -22.32 -11.68
N GLY A 311 -16.55 -23.16 -11.94
CA GLY A 311 -16.44 -23.97 -13.14
C GLY A 311 -15.75 -23.27 -14.31
N HIS A 312 -14.82 -22.35 -14.05
CA HIS A 312 -13.91 -21.87 -15.11
C HIS A 312 -12.75 -22.85 -15.31
N THR A 313 -12.31 -23.05 -16.56
CA THR A 313 -10.95 -23.59 -16.81
C THR A 313 -9.98 -22.42 -16.67
N VAL A 314 -9.21 -22.38 -15.59
CA VAL A 314 -8.36 -21.22 -15.24
C VAL A 314 -6.91 -21.46 -15.61
N PHE A 315 -6.34 -20.50 -16.33
CA PHE A 315 -4.92 -20.38 -16.63
C PHE A 315 -4.35 -19.11 -15.99
N VAL A 316 -3.15 -19.17 -15.43
CA VAL A 316 -2.45 -18.01 -14.84
C VAL A 316 -1.04 -17.93 -15.41
N ILE A 317 -0.61 -16.72 -15.76
CA ILE A 317 0.78 -16.42 -16.08
C ILE A 317 1.55 -16.22 -14.77
N SER A 318 2.54 -17.07 -14.49
CA SER A 318 3.49 -16.90 -13.39
C SER A 318 4.79 -16.33 -13.95
N TRP A 319 4.98 -15.01 -13.81
CA TRP A 319 6.16 -14.29 -14.28
C TRP A 319 7.45 -14.73 -13.58
N VAL A 320 8.55 -14.72 -14.32
CA VAL A 320 9.90 -14.87 -13.76
C VAL A 320 10.26 -13.68 -12.86
N ASN A 321 11.13 -13.90 -11.87
CA ASN A 321 11.80 -12.80 -11.17
C ASN A 321 13.08 -12.43 -11.94
N PRO A 322 13.07 -11.34 -12.74
CA PRO A 322 14.10 -11.09 -13.75
C PRO A 322 15.47 -10.87 -13.11
N ASP A 323 16.52 -11.23 -13.84
CA ASP A 323 17.92 -10.89 -13.55
C ASP A 323 18.54 -10.15 -14.74
N SER A 324 19.87 -10.00 -14.77
CA SER A 324 20.57 -9.30 -15.85
C SER A 324 20.35 -9.93 -17.24
N ALA A 325 20.05 -11.23 -17.34
CA ALA A 325 19.77 -11.88 -18.62
C ALA A 325 18.44 -11.41 -19.22
N HIS A 326 17.53 -10.88 -18.39
CA HIS A 326 16.21 -10.40 -18.78
C HIS A 326 16.20 -8.90 -19.09
N ALA A 327 17.34 -8.21 -19.04
CA ALA A 327 17.42 -6.75 -19.13
C ALA A 327 16.74 -6.16 -20.37
N ALA A 328 16.80 -6.88 -21.49
CA ALA A 328 16.23 -6.49 -22.78
C ALA A 328 14.77 -6.92 -22.98
N LYS A 329 14.17 -7.67 -22.04
CA LYS A 329 12.74 -8.03 -22.11
C LYS A 329 11.93 -6.76 -21.89
N ASP A 330 11.38 -6.22 -22.96
CA ASP A 330 10.62 -4.98 -23.03
C ASP A 330 9.10 -5.22 -22.97
N TRP A 331 8.32 -4.16 -23.13
CA TRP A 331 6.85 -4.24 -23.07
C TRP A 331 6.27 -5.20 -24.12
N GLU A 332 6.83 -5.23 -25.34
CA GLU A 332 6.41 -6.18 -26.38
C GLU A 332 6.77 -7.62 -26.02
N SER A 333 7.92 -7.85 -25.40
CA SER A 333 8.34 -9.16 -24.92
C SER A 333 7.33 -9.72 -23.91
N TYR A 334 6.85 -8.89 -22.98
CA TYR A 334 5.81 -9.29 -22.02
C TYR A 334 4.45 -9.60 -22.67
N ILE A 335 4.13 -8.97 -23.80
CA ILE A 335 2.92 -9.32 -24.57
C ILE A 335 3.13 -10.64 -25.33
N ARG A 336 4.20 -10.76 -26.10
CA ARG A 336 4.45 -11.92 -26.98
C ARG A 336 4.82 -13.18 -26.21
N GLU A 337 5.77 -13.06 -25.30
CA GLU A 337 6.28 -14.19 -24.50
C GLU A 337 5.44 -14.42 -23.23
N GLY A 338 4.49 -13.53 -22.92
CA GLY A 338 3.56 -13.68 -21.81
C GLY A 338 2.15 -13.95 -22.28
N ILE A 339 1.44 -12.91 -22.71
CA ILE A 339 0.02 -12.97 -23.08
C ILE A 339 -0.20 -13.89 -24.28
N ASP A 340 0.47 -13.66 -25.40
CA ASP A 340 0.27 -14.46 -26.63
C ASP A 340 0.66 -15.92 -26.39
N PHE A 341 1.76 -16.16 -25.67
CA PHE A 341 2.19 -17.49 -25.25
C PHE A 341 1.14 -18.18 -24.37
N ALA A 342 0.48 -17.46 -23.45
CA ALA A 342 -0.60 -18.00 -22.64
C ALA A 342 -1.85 -18.32 -23.47
N LEU A 343 -2.17 -17.50 -24.49
CA LEU A 343 -3.27 -17.76 -25.42
C LEU A 343 -3.00 -19.00 -26.27
N ASP A 344 -1.79 -19.13 -26.83
CA ASP A 344 -1.36 -20.32 -27.57
C ASP A 344 -1.46 -21.58 -26.71
N THR A 345 -1.00 -21.48 -25.46
CA THR A 345 -1.02 -22.57 -24.49
C THR A 345 -2.46 -22.96 -24.14
N ALA A 346 -3.35 -22.00 -23.90
CA ALA A 346 -4.75 -22.25 -23.58
C ALA A 346 -5.49 -22.90 -24.77
N GLU A 347 -5.23 -22.45 -26.00
CA GLU A 347 -5.79 -23.06 -27.21
C GLU A 347 -5.31 -24.51 -27.37
N GLN A 348 -4.00 -24.77 -27.19
CA GLN A 348 -3.45 -26.13 -27.25
C GLN A 348 -4.00 -27.05 -26.15
N ALA A 349 -4.20 -26.53 -24.94
CA ALA A 349 -4.72 -27.29 -23.80
C ALA A 349 -6.21 -27.62 -23.93
N THR A 350 -7.00 -26.76 -24.58
CA THR A 350 -8.47 -26.83 -24.54
C THR A 350 -9.15 -27.07 -25.89
N GLY A 351 -8.47 -26.77 -26.99
CA GLY A 351 -9.03 -26.70 -28.34
C GLY A 351 -9.86 -25.44 -28.61
N GLU A 352 -10.01 -24.54 -27.64
CA GLU A 352 -10.82 -23.33 -27.77
C GLU A 352 -10.01 -22.17 -28.34
N LYS A 353 -10.53 -21.57 -29.41
CA LYS A 353 -9.87 -20.45 -30.10
C LYS A 353 -10.05 -19.10 -29.43
N GLN A 354 -10.88 -19.04 -28.40
CA GLN A 354 -11.17 -17.81 -27.68
C GLN A 354 -11.09 -18.02 -26.18
N VAL A 355 -10.67 -16.98 -25.47
CA VAL A 355 -10.59 -16.95 -24.00
C VAL A 355 -11.31 -15.72 -23.45
N ASN A 356 -11.68 -15.78 -22.17
CA ASN A 356 -11.90 -14.58 -21.37
C ASN A 356 -10.57 -14.23 -20.68
N ALA A 357 -10.21 -12.96 -20.64
CA ALA A 357 -8.96 -12.52 -20.03
C ALA A 357 -9.20 -11.65 -18.79
N ILE A 358 -8.37 -11.80 -17.76
CA ILE A 358 -8.30 -10.91 -16.60
C ILE A 358 -6.90 -10.32 -16.55
N GLY A 359 -6.79 -9.01 -16.37
CA GLY A 359 -5.54 -8.34 -16.05
C GLY A 359 -5.63 -7.60 -14.72
N TYR A 360 -4.64 -7.77 -13.85
CA TYR A 360 -4.60 -7.12 -12.52
C TYR A 360 -3.45 -6.11 -12.43
N CYS A 361 -3.75 -4.90 -11.94
CA CYS A 361 -2.78 -3.82 -11.77
C CYS A 361 -2.01 -3.56 -13.08
N VAL A 362 -0.68 -3.56 -13.07
CA VAL A 362 0.14 -3.38 -14.30
C VAL A 362 -0.10 -4.49 -15.34
N GLY A 363 -0.49 -5.70 -14.92
CA GLY A 363 -0.91 -6.77 -15.83
C GLY A 363 -2.20 -6.42 -16.59
N GLY A 364 -3.08 -5.61 -15.99
CA GLY A 364 -4.25 -5.03 -16.67
C GLY A 364 -3.89 -3.91 -17.63
N THR A 365 -2.92 -3.06 -17.29
CA THR A 365 -2.38 -2.06 -18.22
C THR A 365 -1.74 -2.73 -19.44
N LEU A 366 -0.94 -3.78 -19.22
CA LEU A 366 -0.36 -4.60 -20.28
C LEU A 366 -1.43 -5.26 -21.14
N LEU A 367 -2.45 -5.87 -20.52
CA LEU A 367 -3.56 -6.50 -21.24
C LEU A 367 -4.33 -5.49 -22.12
N ALA A 368 -4.59 -4.28 -21.63
CA ALA A 368 -5.24 -3.24 -22.44
C ALA A 368 -4.38 -2.83 -23.65
N ALA A 369 -3.07 -2.65 -23.46
CA ALA A 369 -2.14 -2.37 -24.55
C ALA A 369 -2.07 -3.52 -25.56
N ALA A 370 -2.03 -4.78 -25.08
CA ALA A 370 -2.07 -5.97 -25.92
C ALA A 370 -3.36 -6.05 -26.74
N LEU A 371 -4.52 -5.77 -26.15
CA LEU A 371 -5.81 -5.77 -26.86
C LEU A 371 -5.88 -4.72 -27.97
N ALA A 372 -5.36 -3.51 -27.71
CA ALA A 372 -5.29 -2.47 -28.74
C ALA A 372 -4.36 -2.88 -29.89
N TRP A 373 -3.23 -3.52 -29.57
CA TRP A 373 -2.32 -4.06 -30.58
C TRP A 373 -2.93 -5.23 -31.37
N HIS A 374 -3.57 -6.18 -30.67
CA HIS A 374 -4.30 -7.31 -31.25
C HIS A 374 -5.38 -6.86 -32.23
N ALA A 375 -6.07 -5.74 -31.95
CA ALA A 375 -7.04 -5.17 -32.87
C ALA A 375 -6.38 -4.76 -34.22
N GLN A 376 -5.16 -4.23 -34.20
CA GLN A 376 -4.41 -3.88 -35.41
C GLN A 376 -3.92 -5.11 -36.18
N THR A 377 -3.50 -6.15 -35.47
CA THR A 377 -3.05 -7.43 -36.06
C THR A 377 -4.20 -8.40 -36.35
N LYS A 378 -5.45 -8.01 -36.06
CA LYS A 378 -6.67 -8.81 -36.19
C LYS A 378 -6.64 -10.13 -35.41
N ASP A 379 -5.95 -10.13 -34.27
CA ASP A 379 -6.01 -11.23 -33.32
C ASP A 379 -7.29 -11.09 -32.48
N ALA A 380 -8.19 -12.07 -32.61
CA ALA A 380 -9.52 -12.08 -31.98
C ALA A 380 -9.65 -13.18 -30.90
N ARG A 381 -8.53 -13.68 -30.38
CA ARG A 381 -8.51 -14.76 -29.38
C ARG A 381 -9.02 -14.34 -28.01
N ILE A 382 -9.08 -13.06 -27.68
CA ILE A 382 -9.68 -12.58 -26.42
C ILE A 382 -11.10 -12.08 -26.71
N ALA A 383 -12.11 -12.75 -26.15
CA ALA A 383 -13.53 -12.44 -26.38
C ALA A 383 -14.12 -11.45 -25.37
N SER A 384 -13.56 -11.39 -24.16
CA SER A 384 -13.89 -10.39 -23.15
C SER A 384 -12.70 -10.14 -22.23
N ALA A 385 -12.62 -8.93 -21.67
CA ALA A 385 -11.55 -8.54 -20.77
C ALA A 385 -12.08 -8.04 -19.43
N THR A 386 -11.42 -8.43 -18.34
CA THR A 386 -11.66 -7.91 -16.99
C THR A 386 -10.39 -7.20 -16.53
N LEU A 387 -10.52 -5.92 -16.16
CA LEU A 387 -9.43 -5.10 -15.66
C LEU A 387 -9.65 -4.88 -14.16
N LEU A 388 -8.73 -5.37 -13.33
CA LEU A 388 -8.80 -5.24 -11.88
C LEU A 388 -7.80 -4.17 -11.45
N THR A 389 -8.31 -3.04 -10.93
CA THR A 389 -7.53 -1.88 -10.45
C THR A 389 -6.37 -1.54 -11.39
N ALA A 390 -6.66 -1.47 -12.69
CA ALA A 390 -5.68 -1.25 -13.74
C ALA A 390 -5.87 0.13 -14.34
N GLN A 391 -4.79 0.89 -14.42
CA GLN A 391 -4.80 2.22 -15.02
C GLN A 391 -4.48 2.11 -16.50
N VAL A 392 -5.27 2.76 -17.33
CA VAL A 392 -4.98 2.99 -18.76
C VAL A 392 -4.88 4.48 -19.09
N ASP A 393 -5.26 5.35 -18.15
CA ASP A 393 -5.04 6.80 -18.14
C ASP A 393 -4.34 7.20 -16.83
N PHE A 394 -3.18 7.83 -16.95
CA PHE A 394 -2.30 8.16 -15.82
C PHE A 394 -2.33 9.66 -15.46
N VAL A 395 -3.31 10.44 -15.98
CA VAL A 395 -3.46 11.86 -15.61
C VAL A 395 -3.60 12.00 -14.08
N GLU A 396 -4.48 11.18 -13.48
CA GLU A 396 -4.76 11.13 -12.04
C GLU A 396 -4.10 9.90 -11.37
N ALA A 397 -2.85 9.56 -11.75
CA ALA A 397 -2.15 8.35 -11.31
C ALA A 397 -1.74 8.28 -9.82
N GLY A 398 -2.22 9.22 -9.00
CA GLY A 398 -1.95 9.26 -7.57
C GLY A 398 -0.53 9.70 -7.23
N GLU A 399 -0.13 9.41 -5.98
CA GLU A 399 1.10 9.92 -5.36
C GLU A 399 2.37 9.38 -6.06
N LEU A 400 2.28 8.30 -6.83
CA LEU A 400 3.40 7.79 -7.65
C LEU A 400 3.93 8.82 -8.65
N LYS A 401 3.09 9.75 -9.09
CA LYS A 401 3.50 10.81 -10.02
C LYS A 401 4.59 11.71 -9.43
N VAL A 402 4.66 11.83 -8.10
CA VAL A 402 5.73 12.57 -7.39
C VAL A 402 7.13 12.07 -7.75
N PHE A 403 7.27 10.78 -8.06
CA PHE A 403 8.54 10.12 -8.33
C PHE A 403 8.85 9.96 -9.83
N VAL A 404 8.10 10.65 -10.69
CA VAL A 404 8.23 10.52 -12.14
C VAL A 404 8.41 11.91 -12.75
N ASP A 405 9.66 12.28 -12.97
CA ASP A 405 10.08 13.36 -13.86
C ASP A 405 11.33 12.96 -14.65
N GLU A 406 11.67 13.72 -15.69
CA GLU A 406 12.75 13.37 -16.61
C GLU A 406 14.12 13.19 -15.90
N GLU A 407 14.39 13.99 -14.86
CA GLU A 407 15.65 13.93 -14.12
C GLU A 407 15.71 12.66 -13.26
N GLN A 408 14.63 12.35 -12.53
CA GLN A 408 14.51 11.13 -11.75
C GLN A 408 14.55 9.88 -12.62
N LEU A 409 13.86 9.89 -13.76
CA LEU A 409 13.84 8.77 -14.70
C LEU A 409 15.25 8.51 -15.27
N ALA A 410 15.99 9.55 -15.66
CA ALA A 410 17.35 9.39 -16.15
C ALA A 410 18.28 8.74 -15.10
N VAL A 411 18.10 9.06 -13.81
CA VAL A 411 18.86 8.42 -12.72
C VAL A 411 18.50 6.94 -12.61
N ILE A 412 17.20 6.60 -12.59
CA ILE A 412 16.73 5.22 -12.50
C ILE A 412 17.20 4.41 -13.72
N GLU A 413 17.10 4.97 -14.93
CA GLU A 413 17.55 4.34 -16.17
C GLU A 413 19.05 4.08 -16.17
N LYS A 414 19.85 5.04 -15.68
CA LYS A 414 21.30 4.85 -15.54
C LYS A 414 21.63 3.71 -14.58
N GLN A 415 20.94 3.63 -13.44
CA GLN A 415 21.12 2.54 -12.47
C GLN A 415 20.72 1.18 -13.07
N MET A 416 19.55 1.11 -13.70
CA MET A 416 19.07 -0.11 -14.36
C MET A 416 19.96 -0.51 -15.55
N GLY A 417 20.63 0.45 -16.21
CA GLY A 417 21.60 0.18 -17.26
C GLY A 417 22.84 -0.56 -16.77
N VAL A 418 23.18 -0.45 -15.48
CA VAL A 418 24.30 -1.18 -14.85
C VAL A 418 23.87 -2.57 -14.39
N SER A 419 22.73 -2.68 -13.70
CA SER A 419 22.26 -3.96 -13.13
C SER A 419 21.48 -4.84 -14.12
N GLY A 420 20.88 -4.24 -15.15
CA GLY A 420 19.91 -4.89 -16.04
C GLY A 420 18.48 -4.94 -15.50
N TYR A 421 18.25 -4.46 -14.27
CA TYR A 421 16.93 -4.50 -13.61
C TYR A 421 16.82 -3.46 -12.48
N LEU A 422 15.60 -3.07 -12.12
CA LEU A 422 15.35 -2.38 -10.86
C LEU A 422 15.34 -3.39 -9.71
N ALA A 423 16.13 -3.14 -8.67
CA ALA A 423 16.17 -4.01 -7.50
C ALA A 423 14.86 -3.92 -6.68
N ALA A 424 14.44 -5.05 -6.11
CA ALA A 424 13.19 -5.15 -5.35
C ALA A 424 13.15 -4.21 -4.13
N SER A 425 14.31 -3.96 -3.50
CA SER A 425 14.42 -3.03 -2.37
C SER A 425 14.06 -1.59 -2.75
N GLN A 426 14.36 -1.16 -3.97
CA GLN A 426 14.02 0.19 -4.44
C GLN A 426 12.51 0.34 -4.63
N MET A 427 11.88 -0.65 -5.25
CA MET A 427 10.43 -0.70 -5.43
C MET A 427 9.71 -0.71 -4.06
N ALA A 428 10.16 -1.55 -3.13
CA ALA A 428 9.61 -1.61 -1.78
C ALA A 428 9.77 -0.27 -1.03
N ALA A 429 10.89 0.41 -1.17
CA ALA A 429 11.12 1.72 -0.56
C ALA A 429 10.14 2.78 -1.09
N ALA A 430 9.94 2.84 -2.42
CA ALA A 430 8.97 3.75 -3.03
C ALA A 430 7.54 3.50 -2.53
N PHE A 431 7.09 2.24 -2.50
CA PHE A 431 5.76 1.89 -1.99
C PHE A 431 5.56 2.19 -0.50
N ASN A 432 6.59 1.95 0.33
CA ASN A 432 6.52 2.28 1.76
C ASN A 432 6.41 3.79 1.99
N LEU A 433 7.12 4.60 1.21
CA LEU A 433 7.10 6.07 1.34
C LEU A 433 5.73 6.66 0.99
N LEU A 434 5.03 6.11 0.00
CA LEU A 434 3.64 6.49 -0.35
C LEU A 434 2.65 6.26 0.81
N ARG A 435 2.99 5.43 1.79
CA ARG A 435 2.07 5.01 2.86
C ARG A 435 2.70 5.11 4.25
N SER A 436 3.61 6.06 4.46
CA SER A 436 4.35 6.18 5.73
C SER A 436 3.46 6.24 6.97
N SER A 437 2.35 6.99 6.92
CA SER A 437 1.40 7.17 8.03
C SER A 437 0.63 5.90 8.38
N GLU A 438 0.47 4.97 7.44
CA GLU A 438 -0.33 3.76 7.62
C GLU A 438 0.51 2.48 7.75
N LEU A 439 1.71 2.46 7.16
CA LEU A 439 2.58 1.29 7.10
C LEU A 439 3.87 1.46 7.91
N ILE A 440 4.53 2.62 7.84
CA ILE A 440 5.82 2.82 8.52
C ILE A 440 5.61 3.14 10.00
N TRP A 441 4.87 4.20 10.31
CA TRP A 441 4.76 4.70 11.68
C TRP A 441 4.02 3.75 12.64
N PRO A 442 2.87 3.16 12.27
CA PRO A 442 2.24 2.14 13.11
C PRO A 442 3.15 0.94 13.37
N TYR A 443 3.99 0.57 12.40
CA TYR A 443 4.96 -0.51 12.57
C TYR A 443 6.10 -0.10 13.51
N VAL A 444 6.70 1.08 13.33
CA VAL A 444 7.74 1.61 14.23
C VAL A 444 7.22 1.65 15.67
N VAL A 445 6.02 2.17 15.88
CA VAL A 445 5.40 2.26 17.20
C VAL A 445 5.16 0.87 17.80
N ASN A 446 4.48 -0.04 17.09
CA ASN A 446 4.15 -1.35 17.66
C ASN A 446 5.36 -2.27 17.83
N ASN A 447 6.24 -2.32 16.84
CA ASN A 447 7.34 -3.27 16.83
C ASN A 447 8.55 -2.69 17.56
N TYR A 448 9.05 -1.54 17.13
CA TYR A 448 10.31 -1.01 17.67
C TYR A 448 10.15 -0.30 19.01
N LEU A 449 9.00 0.32 19.27
CA LEU A 449 8.77 1.01 20.54
C LEU A 449 8.02 0.14 21.56
N LYS A 450 6.95 -0.55 21.17
CA LYS A 450 6.21 -1.45 22.09
C LYS A 450 6.83 -2.86 22.17
N GLY A 451 7.82 -3.19 21.35
CA GLY A 451 8.48 -4.50 21.36
C GLY A 451 7.58 -5.66 20.90
N LYS A 452 6.48 -5.37 20.19
CA LYS A 452 5.48 -6.38 19.79
C LYS A 452 5.83 -6.96 18.44
N ALA A 453 6.01 -8.28 18.38
CA ALA A 453 6.18 -8.98 17.10
C ALA A 453 4.92 -8.80 16.22
N PRO A 454 5.08 -8.71 14.89
CA PRO A 454 3.94 -8.55 13.98
C PRO A 454 3.08 -9.82 14.00
N MET A 455 1.76 -9.67 13.85
CA MET A 455 0.90 -10.84 13.67
C MET A 455 1.11 -11.47 12.29
N PRO A 456 0.90 -12.80 12.16
CA PRO A 456 0.92 -13.46 10.86
C PRO A 456 -0.21 -12.91 9.98
N PHE A 457 0.17 -12.21 8.91
CA PHE A 457 -0.76 -11.66 7.94
C PHE A 457 -0.23 -11.91 6.52
N ASP A 458 -0.95 -12.79 5.83
CA ASP A 458 -0.63 -13.29 4.49
C ASP A 458 -0.45 -12.19 3.43
N LEU A 459 -1.28 -11.15 3.46
CA LEU A 459 -1.18 -10.02 2.53
C LEU A 459 0.13 -9.24 2.72
N LEU A 460 0.59 -9.07 3.96
CA LEU A 460 1.87 -8.41 4.22
C LEU A 460 3.05 -9.34 3.91
N TYR A 461 2.87 -10.66 3.99
CA TYR A 461 3.87 -11.63 3.49
C TYR A 461 4.06 -11.44 1.99
N TRP A 462 2.96 -11.45 1.22
CA TRP A 462 2.98 -11.16 -0.21
C TRP A 462 3.63 -9.81 -0.53
N ASN A 463 3.29 -8.75 0.21
CA ASN A 463 3.84 -7.42 -0.02
C ASN A 463 5.37 -7.38 0.17
N SER A 464 5.88 -8.17 1.13
CA SER A 464 7.31 -8.29 1.43
C SER A 464 8.08 -9.23 0.50
N ASP A 465 7.38 -10.02 -0.32
CA ASP A 465 7.92 -10.95 -1.32
C ASP A 465 8.01 -10.28 -2.69
N SER A 466 8.73 -9.16 -2.70
CA SER A 466 8.88 -8.29 -3.86
C SER A 466 9.72 -8.95 -4.98
N THR A 467 9.53 -8.46 -6.20
CA THR A 467 10.23 -8.91 -7.41
C THR A 467 11.13 -7.80 -7.97
N ARG A 468 12.17 -8.20 -8.71
CA ARG A 468 12.93 -7.29 -9.57
C ARG A 468 12.08 -6.94 -10.81
N VAL A 469 12.45 -5.88 -11.52
CA VAL A 469 11.78 -5.50 -12.78
C VAL A 469 12.83 -5.30 -13.88
N ALA A 470 12.64 -5.94 -15.04
CA ALA A 470 13.56 -5.82 -16.17
C ALA A 470 13.71 -4.36 -16.63
N ALA A 471 14.95 -3.94 -16.93
CA ALA A 471 15.28 -2.55 -17.23
C ALA A 471 14.46 -1.97 -18.40
N ALA A 472 14.44 -2.67 -19.54
CA ALA A 472 13.71 -2.21 -20.73
C ALA A 472 12.21 -2.06 -20.47
N ASN A 473 11.60 -3.05 -19.81
CA ASN A 473 10.18 -3.02 -19.46
C ASN A 473 9.84 -1.88 -18.49
N HIS A 474 10.65 -1.69 -17.43
CA HIS A 474 10.37 -0.66 -16.43
C HIS A 474 10.53 0.75 -16.99
N ALA A 475 11.61 1.02 -17.74
CA ALA A 475 11.82 2.30 -18.39
C ALA A 475 10.68 2.64 -19.35
N TYR A 476 10.27 1.67 -20.17
CA TYR A 476 9.14 1.83 -21.09
C TYR A 476 7.84 2.16 -20.34
N TYR A 477 7.56 1.46 -19.24
CA TYR A 477 6.39 1.69 -18.41
C TYR A 477 6.36 3.09 -17.79
N LEU A 478 7.46 3.52 -17.16
CA LEU A 478 7.52 4.85 -16.54
C LEU A 478 7.36 5.97 -17.56
N ARG A 479 8.03 5.88 -18.72
CA ARG A 479 7.93 6.89 -19.78
C ARG A 479 6.54 6.91 -20.43
N ASN A 480 6.10 5.79 -20.97
CA ASN A 480 4.88 5.76 -21.79
C ASN A 480 3.59 5.81 -20.97
N CYS A 481 3.62 5.48 -19.68
CA CYS A 481 2.43 5.55 -18.82
C CYS A 481 2.49 6.76 -17.89
N TYR A 482 3.46 6.82 -16.97
CA TYR A 482 3.44 7.84 -15.93
C TYR A 482 3.88 9.24 -16.41
N LEU A 483 4.89 9.30 -17.28
CA LEU A 483 5.44 10.57 -17.77
C LEU A 483 4.59 11.14 -18.92
N ASP A 484 4.52 10.40 -20.03
CA ASP A 484 3.92 10.87 -21.28
C ASP A 484 2.42 10.55 -21.39
N ASN A 485 1.94 9.59 -20.59
CA ASN A 485 0.58 9.06 -20.68
C ASN A 485 0.19 8.67 -22.13
N ALA A 486 1.16 8.14 -22.86
CA ALA A 486 1.08 7.82 -24.28
C ALA A 486 0.02 6.75 -24.59
N LEU A 487 -0.29 5.87 -23.64
CA LEU A 487 -1.34 4.86 -23.80
C LEU A 487 -2.72 5.48 -24.01
N SER A 488 -3.15 6.39 -23.12
CA SER A 488 -4.46 7.04 -23.27
C SER A 488 -4.49 8.10 -24.38
N ALA A 489 -3.33 8.67 -24.70
CA ALA A 489 -3.18 9.61 -25.81
C ALA A 489 -3.19 8.93 -27.20
N GLY A 490 -3.18 7.59 -27.28
CA GLY A 490 -3.08 6.85 -28.55
C GLY A 490 -1.72 7.03 -29.25
N GLN A 491 -0.67 7.24 -28.46
CA GLN A 491 0.70 7.51 -28.93
C GLN A 491 1.70 6.43 -28.54
N MET A 492 1.32 5.50 -27.65
CA MET A 492 2.14 4.35 -27.28
C MET A 492 2.44 3.50 -28.51
N LYS A 493 3.72 3.16 -28.73
CA LYS A 493 4.17 2.44 -29.93
C LYS A 493 4.43 0.96 -29.65
N LEU A 494 3.68 0.08 -30.31
CA LEU A 494 3.87 -1.38 -30.27
C LEU A 494 3.79 -1.95 -31.69
N GLY A 495 4.60 -2.95 -32.00
CA GLY A 495 4.65 -3.59 -33.32
C GLY A 495 5.03 -2.62 -34.45
N GLY A 496 5.76 -1.55 -34.13
CA GLY A 496 6.15 -0.50 -35.08
C GLY A 496 5.07 0.57 -35.36
N GLY A 497 3.89 0.49 -34.75
CA GLY A 497 2.78 1.44 -34.92
C GLY A 497 2.27 2.01 -33.59
N ALA A 498 1.57 3.14 -33.63
CA ALA A 498 0.88 3.66 -32.45
C ALA A 498 -0.42 2.87 -32.23
N ILE A 499 -0.70 2.48 -30.98
CA ILE A 499 -1.93 1.76 -30.60
C ILE A 499 -2.99 2.71 -30.04
N ASP A 500 -4.26 2.34 -30.20
CA ASP A 500 -5.41 3.13 -29.73
C ASP A 500 -6.40 2.24 -28.98
N LEU A 501 -6.70 2.60 -27.72
CA LEU A 501 -7.67 1.87 -26.89
C LEU A 501 -9.09 1.87 -27.47
N ARG A 502 -9.41 2.83 -28.36
CA ARG A 502 -10.69 2.88 -29.07
C ARG A 502 -10.87 1.70 -30.02
N ASP A 503 -9.79 1.02 -30.41
CA ASP A 503 -9.85 -0.18 -31.26
C ASP A 503 -10.32 -1.41 -30.48
N ILE A 504 -10.33 -1.36 -29.15
CA ILE A 504 -10.84 -2.44 -28.29
C ILE A 504 -12.37 -2.41 -28.33
N LYS A 505 -12.97 -3.28 -29.17
CA LYS A 505 -14.44 -3.38 -29.34
C LYS A 505 -15.11 -4.47 -28.50
N ILE A 506 -14.32 -5.36 -27.90
CA ILE A 506 -14.83 -6.42 -27.03
C ILE A 506 -15.39 -5.84 -25.73
N PRO A 507 -16.28 -6.57 -25.01
CA PRO A 507 -16.76 -6.10 -23.72
C PRO A 507 -15.66 -6.08 -22.65
N VAL A 508 -15.63 -5.02 -21.85
CA VAL A 508 -14.69 -4.81 -20.74
C VAL A 508 -15.44 -4.74 -19.41
N TYR A 509 -14.98 -5.48 -18.40
CA TYR A 509 -15.38 -5.29 -17.00
C TYR A 509 -14.25 -4.55 -16.29
N ASN A 510 -14.47 -3.32 -15.84
CA ASN A 510 -13.44 -2.50 -15.21
C ASN A 510 -13.75 -2.28 -13.73
N LEU A 511 -12.93 -2.87 -12.86
CA LEU A 511 -13.07 -2.78 -11.42
C LEU A 511 -12.08 -1.77 -10.84
N ALA A 512 -12.59 -0.79 -10.10
CA ALA A 512 -11.79 0.07 -9.23
C ALA A 512 -12.06 -0.25 -7.75
N THR A 513 -11.17 0.18 -6.86
CA THR A 513 -11.42 0.15 -5.40
C THR A 513 -11.45 1.57 -4.83
N ARG A 514 -12.38 1.84 -3.92
CA ARG A 514 -12.75 3.20 -3.47
C ARG A 514 -11.62 3.90 -2.72
N GLU A 515 -10.90 3.16 -1.88
CA GLU A 515 -9.76 3.65 -1.12
C GLU A 515 -8.43 3.19 -1.74
N ASP A 516 -8.37 3.06 -3.06
CA ASP A 516 -7.12 2.76 -3.79
C ASP A 516 -6.25 4.01 -3.93
N HIS A 517 -4.99 3.91 -3.54
CA HIS A 517 -4.00 4.97 -3.72
C HIS A 517 -2.90 4.59 -4.72
N ILE A 518 -2.87 3.33 -5.16
CA ILE A 518 -1.92 2.81 -6.14
C ILE A 518 -2.51 3.00 -7.55
N ALA A 519 -3.77 2.58 -7.72
CA ALA A 519 -4.57 2.80 -8.92
C ALA A 519 -5.86 3.55 -8.56
N PRO A 520 -5.79 4.87 -8.34
CA PRO A 520 -6.92 5.65 -7.84
C PRO A 520 -8.17 5.43 -8.68
N ALA A 521 -9.32 5.27 -8.01
CA ALA A 521 -10.58 4.97 -8.69
C ALA A 521 -10.95 5.99 -9.77
N ARG A 522 -10.57 7.26 -9.59
CA ARG A 522 -10.79 8.33 -10.58
C ARG A 522 -9.98 8.10 -11.86
N SER A 523 -8.71 7.68 -11.75
CA SER A 523 -7.89 7.31 -12.91
C SER A 523 -8.47 6.10 -13.64
N VAL A 524 -8.81 5.04 -12.91
CA VAL A 524 -9.41 3.83 -13.50
C VAL A 524 -10.74 4.18 -14.19
N PHE A 525 -11.57 5.01 -13.58
CA PHE A 525 -12.85 5.47 -14.14
C PHE A 525 -12.68 6.30 -15.41
N ARG A 526 -11.71 7.24 -15.44
CA ARG A 526 -11.39 8.03 -16.65
C ARG A 526 -11.05 7.14 -17.84
N GLY A 527 -10.36 6.03 -17.59
CA GLY A 527 -10.00 5.06 -18.62
C GLY A 527 -11.19 4.43 -19.34
N ASN A 528 -12.38 4.36 -18.72
CA ASN A 528 -13.58 3.76 -19.32
C ASN A 528 -13.96 4.43 -20.66
N ALA A 529 -13.77 5.75 -20.77
CA ALA A 529 -14.13 6.51 -21.97
C ALA A 529 -13.20 6.26 -23.16
N LEU A 530 -12.08 5.56 -22.95
CA LEU A 530 -11.08 5.30 -23.97
C LEU A 530 -11.35 4.01 -24.75
N PHE A 531 -12.15 3.09 -24.20
CA PHE A 531 -12.47 1.83 -24.86
C PHE A 531 -13.58 2.03 -25.89
N GLY A 532 -13.44 1.38 -27.05
CA GLY A 532 -14.44 1.47 -28.13
C GLY A 532 -15.63 0.53 -27.99
N GLY A 533 -15.56 -0.44 -27.08
CA GLY A 533 -16.60 -1.42 -26.76
C GLY A 533 -17.36 -1.09 -25.48
N PRO A 534 -18.36 -1.91 -25.10
CA PRO A 534 -19.13 -1.69 -23.88
C PRO A 534 -18.29 -1.94 -22.63
N VAL A 535 -18.37 -1.02 -21.66
CA VAL A 535 -17.66 -1.11 -20.38
C VAL A 535 -18.65 -1.26 -19.23
N GLU A 536 -18.52 -2.32 -18.45
CA GLU A 536 -19.17 -2.48 -17.14
C GLU A 536 -18.20 -1.98 -16.07
N PHE A 537 -18.48 -0.80 -15.50
CA PHE A 537 -17.66 -0.26 -14.41
C PHE A 537 -18.23 -0.65 -13.05
N VAL A 538 -17.38 -1.12 -12.16
CA VAL A 538 -17.72 -1.48 -10.79
C VAL A 538 -16.72 -0.87 -9.82
N LEU A 539 -17.22 -0.30 -8.73
CA LEU A 539 -16.40 0.24 -7.65
C LEU A 539 -16.55 -0.64 -6.41
N SER A 540 -15.49 -1.32 -5.97
CA SER A 540 -15.51 -2.04 -4.70
C SER A 540 -15.05 -1.14 -3.54
N GLY A 541 -15.54 -1.39 -2.33
CA GLY A 541 -14.99 -0.78 -1.13
C GLY A 541 -13.61 -1.34 -0.75
N SER A 542 -12.95 -0.69 0.21
CA SER A 542 -11.58 -0.93 0.63
C SER A 542 -10.51 -0.48 -0.38
N GLY A 543 -9.24 -0.72 -0.03
CA GLY A 543 -8.08 -0.34 -0.84
C GLY A 543 -7.65 -1.41 -1.84
N HIS A 544 -6.55 -1.13 -2.56
CA HIS A 544 -6.04 -1.85 -3.74
C HIS A 544 -6.21 -3.38 -3.71
N ILE A 545 -5.78 -4.02 -2.63
CA ILE A 545 -5.81 -5.48 -2.50
C ILE A 545 -7.12 -5.94 -1.85
N ALA A 546 -7.51 -5.33 -0.72
CA ALA A 546 -8.65 -5.79 0.06
C ALA A 546 -10.00 -5.61 -0.65
N GLY A 547 -10.10 -4.65 -1.58
CA GLY A 547 -11.29 -4.48 -2.42
C GLY A 547 -11.35 -5.49 -3.58
N VAL A 548 -10.19 -5.88 -4.14
CA VAL A 548 -10.13 -6.91 -5.19
C VAL A 548 -10.29 -8.30 -4.59
N VAL A 549 -9.47 -8.63 -3.58
CA VAL A 549 -9.48 -9.92 -2.87
C VAL A 549 -10.52 -9.88 -1.75
N ASN A 550 -11.80 -9.89 -2.15
CA ASN A 550 -12.94 -9.87 -1.23
C ASN A 550 -13.80 -11.13 -1.39
N PRO A 551 -13.50 -12.24 -0.71
CA PRO A 551 -14.23 -13.49 -0.85
C PRO A 551 -15.70 -13.36 -0.42
N PRO A 552 -16.69 -13.85 -1.21
CA PRO A 552 -18.11 -13.76 -0.88
C PRO A 552 -18.48 -14.36 0.48
N SER A 553 -17.79 -15.42 0.91
CA SER A 553 -18.01 -16.09 2.19
C SER A 553 -17.76 -15.19 3.41
N ARG A 554 -16.93 -14.14 3.27
CA ARG A 554 -16.57 -13.22 4.35
C ARG A 554 -17.65 -12.16 4.61
N LYS A 555 -18.55 -11.90 3.65
CA LYS A 555 -19.61 -10.88 3.73
C LYS A 555 -19.10 -9.51 4.20
N LYS A 556 -17.91 -9.12 3.74
CA LYS A 556 -17.28 -7.84 4.07
C LYS A 556 -17.46 -6.83 2.94
N TYR A 557 -17.41 -5.56 3.32
CA TYR A 557 -17.48 -4.41 2.43
C TYR A 557 -18.79 -4.37 1.61
N ARG A 558 -18.73 -3.68 0.48
CA ARG A 558 -19.80 -3.43 -0.46
C ARG A 558 -19.19 -3.08 -1.81
N TYR A 559 -19.99 -3.07 -2.85
CA TYR A 559 -19.61 -2.53 -4.15
C TYR A 559 -20.74 -1.69 -4.74
N TRP A 560 -20.40 -0.81 -5.67
CA TRP A 560 -21.34 -0.01 -6.45
C TRP A 560 -21.24 -0.43 -7.91
N ALA A 561 -22.38 -0.52 -8.60
CA ALA A 561 -22.47 -0.85 -10.02
C ALA A 561 -23.65 -0.12 -10.68
N LYS A 562 -23.82 -0.28 -11.99
CA LYS A 562 -24.93 0.31 -12.78
C LYS A 562 -25.11 1.84 -12.66
N GLY A 563 -24.08 2.58 -12.25
CA GLY A 563 -24.11 4.04 -12.34
C GLY A 563 -24.26 4.46 -13.80
N GLN A 564 -25.13 5.45 -14.06
CA GLN A 564 -25.36 5.92 -15.42
C GLN A 564 -24.13 6.65 -15.97
N THR A 565 -23.68 6.26 -17.16
CA THR A 565 -22.56 6.89 -17.87
C THR A 565 -23.00 7.83 -19.00
N ALA A 566 -24.32 7.99 -19.22
CA ALA A 566 -24.87 8.81 -20.30
C ALA A 566 -25.51 10.10 -19.78
N GLY A 567 -25.04 11.26 -20.27
CA GLY A 567 -25.54 12.60 -19.93
C GLY A 567 -24.47 13.51 -19.30
N THR A 568 -24.77 14.81 -19.14
CA THR A 568 -23.85 15.82 -18.57
C THR A 568 -23.42 15.53 -17.13
N ALA A 569 -24.11 14.63 -16.43
CA ALA A 569 -23.81 14.20 -15.06
C ALA A 569 -22.71 13.13 -14.94
N ALA A 570 -22.23 12.52 -16.05
CA ALA A 570 -21.30 11.39 -16.01
C ALA A 570 -19.90 11.69 -16.59
N THR A 571 -19.36 12.88 -16.33
CA THR A 571 -17.98 13.22 -16.75
C THR A 571 -16.91 12.82 -15.73
N ASN A 572 -17.32 12.41 -14.52
CA ASN A 572 -16.40 12.03 -13.44
C ASN A 572 -17.00 10.94 -12.54
N LEU A 573 -16.15 10.37 -11.68
CA LEU A 573 -16.52 9.28 -10.78
C LEU A 573 -17.62 9.66 -9.78
N ASP A 574 -17.61 10.90 -9.29
CA ASP A 574 -18.55 11.36 -8.26
C ASP A 574 -19.98 11.36 -8.80
N GLY A 575 -20.20 11.89 -10.01
CA GLY A 575 -21.51 11.86 -10.68
C GLY A 575 -21.97 10.46 -11.09
N TRP A 576 -21.03 9.56 -11.42
CA TRP A 576 -21.36 8.14 -11.61
C TRP A 576 -21.84 7.48 -10.32
N LEU A 577 -21.17 7.77 -9.20
CA LEU A 577 -21.47 7.18 -7.89
C LEU A 577 -22.83 7.63 -7.35
N GLU A 578 -23.26 8.87 -7.61
CA GLU A 578 -24.59 9.39 -7.25
C GLU A 578 -25.74 8.54 -7.80
N ASN A 579 -25.52 7.88 -8.94
CA ASN A 579 -26.53 7.08 -9.64
C ASN A 579 -26.26 5.58 -9.54
N ALA A 580 -25.21 5.15 -8.82
CA ALA A 580 -24.82 3.76 -8.73
C ALA A 580 -25.60 3.01 -7.65
N GLU A 581 -25.91 1.75 -7.91
CA GLU A 581 -26.56 0.86 -6.95
C GLU A 581 -25.52 0.30 -5.97
N GLU A 582 -25.64 0.62 -4.69
CA GLU A 582 -24.84 -0.01 -3.62
C GLU A 582 -25.36 -1.42 -3.34
N THR A 583 -24.46 -2.41 -3.39
CA THR A 583 -24.73 -3.80 -3.03
C THR A 583 -23.77 -4.26 -1.94
N ALA A 584 -24.31 -4.84 -0.87
CA ALA A 584 -23.51 -5.35 0.24
C ALA A 584 -22.71 -6.61 -0.16
N GLY A 585 -21.49 -6.74 0.37
CA GLY A 585 -20.63 -7.90 0.16
C GLY A 585 -19.68 -7.79 -1.04
N SER A 586 -19.33 -8.95 -1.59
CA SER A 586 -18.31 -9.09 -2.63
C SER A 586 -18.85 -8.78 -4.02
N TRP A 587 -18.01 -8.18 -4.86
CA TRP A 587 -18.26 -7.99 -6.30
C TRP A 587 -18.05 -9.27 -7.11
N TRP A 588 -17.39 -10.30 -6.58
CA TRP A 588 -17.09 -11.54 -7.33
C TRP A 588 -18.35 -12.18 -7.95
N PRO A 589 -19.48 -12.35 -7.23
CA PRO A 589 -20.69 -12.92 -7.81
C PRO A 589 -21.30 -12.05 -8.91
N HIS A 590 -21.13 -10.72 -8.83
CA HIS A 590 -21.54 -9.81 -9.90
C HIS A 590 -20.71 -10.01 -11.16
N TRP A 591 -19.38 -10.14 -11.02
CA TRP A 591 -18.51 -10.49 -12.14
C TRP A 591 -18.83 -11.87 -12.73
N GLN A 592 -19.14 -12.87 -11.90
CA GLN A 592 -19.56 -14.19 -12.38
C GLN A 592 -20.83 -14.11 -13.22
N ALA A 593 -21.86 -13.39 -12.75
CA ALA A 593 -23.07 -13.20 -13.54
C ALA A 593 -22.79 -12.48 -14.87
N TRP A 594 -21.89 -11.50 -14.87
CA TRP A 594 -21.48 -10.76 -16.07
C TRP A 594 -20.74 -11.64 -17.08
N ILE A 595 -19.84 -12.52 -16.64
CA ILE A 595 -19.06 -13.38 -17.53
C ILE A 595 -19.92 -14.53 -18.07
N GLU A 596 -20.79 -15.12 -17.25
CA GLU A 596 -21.72 -16.18 -17.66
C GLU A 596 -22.71 -15.72 -18.73
N ALA A 597 -23.21 -14.48 -18.62
CA ALA A 597 -24.16 -13.92 -19.57
C ALA A 597 -23.58 -13.77 -21.00
N ARG A 598 -22.26 -13.83 -21.16
CA ARG A 598 -21.59 -13.72 -22.46
C ARG A 598 -21.42 -15.05 -23.17
N ASP A 599 -21.23 -16.12 -22.42
CA ASP A 599 -21.07 -17.46 -22.95
C ASP A 599 -21.38 -18.51 -21.87
N PRO A 600 -22.63 -18.99 -21.76
CA PRO A 600 -23.03 -19.96 -20.75
C PRO A 600 -22.72 -21.41 -21.16
N GLU A 601 -22.14 -21.66 -22.34
CA GLU A 601 -21.91 -23.02 -22.83
C GLU A 601 -20.95 -23.77 -21.89
N ARG A 602 -21.28 -25.02 -21.53
CA ARG A 602 -20.47 -25.86 -20.65
C ARG A 602 -20.04 -27.14 -21.34
N VAL A 603 -18.84 -27.61 -20.98
CA VAL A 603 -18.21 -28.84 -21.47
C VAL A 603 -17.74 -29.70 -20.30
N PRO A 604 -17.42 -30.99 -20.50
CA PRO A 604 -16.77 -31.81 -19.47
C PRO A 604 -15.51 -31.13 -18.93
N ALA A 605 -15.24 -31.32 -17.64
CA ALA A 605 -14.07 -30.75 -16.98
C ALA A 605 -12.76 -31.20 -17.63
N ARG A 606 -11.80 -30.29 -17.73
CA ARG A 606 -10.50 -30.51 -18.39
C ARG A 606 -9.42 -30.69 -17.33
N LEU A 607 -8.83 -31.88 -17.22
CA LEU A 607 -7.72 -32.12 -16.29
C LEU A 607 -6.41 -31.63 -16.94
N PRO A 608 -5.56 -30.87 -16.22
CA PRO A 608 -4.24 -30.49 -16.72
C PRO A 608 -3.41 -31.74 -17.04
N GLY A 609 -2.99 -31.88 -18.30
CA GLY A 609 -2.19 -33.00 -18.78
C GLY A 609 -2.94 -34.08 -19.57
N ASP A 610 -4.28 -34.03 -19.65
CA ASP A 610 -5.05 -34.99 -20.46
C ASP A 610 -5.03 -34.67 -21.97
N GLY A 611 -4.55 -33.47 -22.34
CA GLY A 611 -4.49 -32.98 -23.72
C GLY A 611 -3.12 -33.13 -24.39
N ALA A 612 -2.81 -32.23 -25.33
CA ALA A 612 -1.54 -32.25 -26.07
C ALA A 612 -0.32 -31.83 -25.24
N LEU A 613 -0.54 -31.11 -24.13
CA LEU A 613 0.51 -30.56 -23.29
C LEU A 613 0.79 -31.46 -22.09
N SER A 614 2.05 -31.88 -21.94
CA SER A 614 2.51 -32.64 -20.79
C SER A 614 2.86 -31.71 -19.62
N PRO A 615 2.40 -31.97 -18.39
CA PRO A 615 2.76 -31.19 -17.21
C PRO A 615 4.27 -31.16 -16.95
N LEU A 616 4.80 -29.97 -16.65
CA LEU A 616 6.20 -29.73 -16.28
C LEU A 616 6.45 -29.82 -14.76
N GLY A 617 5.38 -29.72 -13.96
CA GLY A 617 5.43 -29.75 -12.50
C GLY A 617 4.10 -29.34 -11.89
N ASP A 618 4.00 -29.46 -10.56
CA ASP A 618 2.84 -29.00 -9.80
C ASP A 618 2.82 -27.47 -9.69
N ALA A 619 1.60 -26.90 -9.63
CA ALA A 619 1.42 -25.54 -9.13
C ALA A 619 1.98 -25.44 -7.69
N PRO A 620 2.56 -24.30 -7.28
CA PRO A 620 2.50 -23.00 -7.94
C PRO A 620 3.66 -22.73 -8.92
N GLY A 621 4.41 -23.77 -9.32
CA GLY A 621 5.54 -23.66 -10.24
C GLY A 621 6.85 -23.27 -9.55
N THR A 622 7.88 -23.02 -10.36
CA THR A 622 9.24 -22.75 -9.87
C THR A 622 9.60 -21.27 -9.88
N TYR A 623 9.04 -20.49 -10.80
CA TYR A 623 9.37 -19.06 -10.93
C TYR A 623 8.87 -18.25 -9.74
N VAL A 624 7.71 -18.60 -9.20
CA VAL A 624 7.14 -17.94 -8.01
C VAL A 624 7.99 -18.15 -6.74
N LEU A 625 8.79 -19.22 -6.69
CA LEU A 625 9.63 -19.55 -5.53
C LEU A 625 10.96 -18.78 -5.53
N ALA A 626 11.31 -18.14 -6.65
CA ALA A 626 12.52 -17.34 -6.76
C ALA A 626 12.49 -16.14 -5.80
N ARG A 627 13.60 -15.90 -5.09
CA ARG A 627 13.78 -14.72 -4.23
C ARG A 627 14.50 -13.61 -4.98
N ALA A 628 14.14 -12.37 -4.69
CA ALA A 628 14.75 -11.18 -5.27
C ALA A 628 16.13 -10.85 -4.69
#